data_AF-A0A291Q3P9-F1
#
_entry.id   AF-A0A291Q3P9-F1
#
_cell.length_a   1.000
_cell.length_b   1.000
_cell.length_c   1.000
_cell.angle_alpha   90.00
_cell.angle_beta   90.00
_cell.angle_gamma   90.00
#
_symmetry.space_group_name_H-M   'P 1'
#
loop_
_entity.id
_entity.type
_entity.pdbx_description
1 polymer ?
#
loop_
_entity_poly.entity_id
_entity_poly.type
_entity_poly.pdbx_seq_one_letter_code
_entity_poly.pdbx_strand_id
1 'polypeptide(L)'
;MPTQITGTFTFAHWDEKPVAGADGGARIAHAAVTNDYAGGIEATGTSCEYTIAYTSETVGSFVGYEFIDGTLDGRTGSFVIEQRGAFRADGGIDCALTVLPDSATGELKGLTGTGSFTAQGGQPTSPYSLDYALEG
;
A
#
# COMPACT_ATOMS: atom_id res chain seq x y z
N MET A 1 -6.28 -17.84 15.53
CA MET A 1 -7.25 -16.86 14.96
C MET A 1 -6.43 -15.67 14.49
N PRO A 2 -6.73 -15.09 13.32
CA PRO A 2 -6.04 -13.89 12.86
C PRO A 2 -6.28 -12.72 13.82
N THR A 3 -5.27 -11.91 14.05
CA THR A 3 -5.34 -10.66 14.80
C THR A 3 -5.64 -9.53 13.84
N GLN A 4 -6.61 -8.69 14.18
CA GLN A 4 -6.91 -7.48 13.41
C GLN A 4 -6.21 -6.27 14.02
N ILE A 5 -5.57 -5.49 13.16
CA ILE A 5 -5.06 -4.17 13.49
C ILE A 5 -5.61 -3.11 12.53
N THR A 6 -5.60 -1.86 12.98
CA THR A 6 -5.99 -0.70 12.18
C THR A 6 -4.99 0.43 12.41
N GLY A 7 -4.96 1.37 11.47
CA GLY A 7 -4.10 2.55 11.57
C GLY A 7 -4.35 3.50 10.42
N THR A 8 -3.43 4.44 10.25
CA THR A 8 -3.44 5.36 9.12
C THR A 8 -2.07 5.43 8.48
N PHE A 9 -2.03 5.78 7.19
CA PHE A 9 -0.79 6.19 6.53
C PHE A 9 -0.94 7.52 5.79
N THR A 10 0.18 8.21 5.58
CA THR A 10 0.29 9.42 4.76
C THR A 10 0.93 9.10 3.41
N PHE A 11 0.75 9.94 2.40
CA PHE A 11 1.53 9.90 1.15
C PHE A 11 2.51 11.09 1.13
N ALA A 12 3.65 10.93 1.80
CA ALA A 12 4.63 12.01 2.00
C ALA A 12 5.28 12.47 0.69
N HIS A 13 5.48 11.55 -0.26
CA HIS A 13 6.07 11.85 -1.56
C HIS A 13 5.47 10.98 -2.66
N TRP A 14 5.27 11.56 -3.85
CA TRP A 14 4.75 10.88 -5.04
C TRP A 14 5.54 11.36 -6.28
N ASP A 15 6.30 10.46 -6.88
CA ASP A 15 7.02 10.67 -8.14
C ASP A 15 6.52 9.71 -9.21
N GLU A 16 5.59 10.18 -10.05
CA GLU A 16 5.01 9.41 -11.15
C GLU A 16 5.65 9.75 -12.50
N LYS A 17 6.01 8.72 -13.25
CA LYS A 17 6.64 8.80 -14.56
C LYS A 17 5.86 8.03 -15.60
N PRO A 18 5.51 8.64 -16.75
CA PRO A 18 4.86 7.92 -17.84
C PRO A 18 5.79 6.86 -18.42
N VAL A 19 5.22 5.73 -18.80
CA VAL A 19 5.94 4.57 -19.39
C VAL A 19 5.50 4.38 -20.83
N ALA A 20 4.19 4.31 -21.06
CA ALA A 20 3.60 4.08 -22.36
C ALA A 20 2.21 4.71 -22.45
N GLY A 21 1.74 5.00 -23.66
CA GLY A 21 0.39 5.52 -23.89
C GLY A 21 0.24 6.06 -25.30
N ALA A 22 -1.00 6.28 -25.69
CA ALA A 22 -1.35 6.97 -26.92
C ALA A 22 -2.24 8.18 -26.60
N ASP A 23 -2.16 9.22 -27.43
CA ASP A 23 -3.00 10.42 -27.26
C ASP A 23 -4.49 10.03 -27.28
N GLY A 24 -5.20 10.41 -26.22
CA GLY A 24 -6.63 10.10 -26.06
C GLY A 24 -6.96 8.64 -25.71
N GLY A 25 -5.97 7.82 -25.36
CA GLY A 25 -6.13 6.41 -24.99
C GLY A 25 -5.65 6.06 -23.58
N ALA A 26 -5.61 4.77 -23.28
CA ALA A 26 -5.06 4.27 -22.03
C ALA A 26 -3.54 4.55 -21.95
N ARG A 27 -3.05 4.83 -20.73
CA ARG A 27 -1.62 5.04 -20.45
C ARG A 27 -1.15 4.20 -19.27
N ILE A 28 0.13 3.90 -19.27
CA ILE A 28 0.85 3.22 -18.19
C ILE A 28 1.85 4.20 -17.58
N ALA A 29 1.95 4.20 -16.26
CA ALA A 29 2.95 4.94 -15.50
C ALA A 29 3.59 4.06 -14.42
N HIS A 30 4.77 4.47 -13.95
CA HIS A 30 5.35 4.00 -12.71
C HIS A 30 5.29 5.12 -11.67
N ALA A 31 5.03 4.77 -10.42
CA ALA A 31 5.06 5.73 -9.33
C ALA A 31 5.89 5.22 -8.16
N ALA A 32 6.87 6.02 -7.74
CA ALA A 32 7.61 5.83 -6.50
C ALA A 32 6.97 6.68 -5.41
N VAL A 33 6.62 6.05 -4.29
CA VAL A 33 5.83 6.65 -3.21
C VAL A 33 6.51 6.42 -1.88
N THR A 34 6.49 7.44 -1.03
CA THR A 34 6.94 7.35 0.35
C THR A 34 5.78 7.56 1.29
N ASN A 35 5.56 6.64 2.23
CA ASN A 35 4.48 6.73 3.21
C ASN A 35 5.02 6.70 4.65
N ASP A 36 4.26 7.28 5.57
CA ASP A 36 4.45 7.09 7.01
C ASP A 36 3.22 6.39 7.57
N TYR A 37 3.42 5.31 8.32
CA TYR A 37 2.39 4.51 8.98
C TYR A 37 2.35 4.80 10.48
N ALA A 38 1.15 4.88 11.04
CA ALA A 38 0.89 4.97 12.47
C ALA A 38 -0.28 4.07 12.90
N GLY A 39 -0.29 3.64 14.16
CA GLY A 39 -1.29 2.74 14.75
C GLY A 39 -0.78 1.30 14.82
N GLY A 40 -1.49 0.37 14.18
CA GLY A 40 -1.12 -1.05 14.20
C GLY A 40 0.21 -1.37 13.52
N ILE A 41 0.60 -0.56 12.53
CA ILE A 41 1.92 -0.49 11.92
C ILE A 41 2.50 0.86 12.29
N GLU A 42 3.73 0.87 12.80
CA GLU A 42 4.52 2.08 13.05
C GLU A 42 5.78 2.01 12.20
N ALA A 43 5.86 2.86 11.17
CA ALA A 43 7.00 2.96 10.25
C ALA A 43 7.03 4.33 9.59
N THR A 44 8.22 4.87 9.31
CA THR A 44 8.40 6.18 8.67
C THR A 44 9.24 6.02 7.41
N GLY A 45 8.85 6.69 6.34
CA GLY A 45 9.61 6.69 5.10
C GLY A 45 9.61 5.34 4.38
N THR A 46 8.49 4.62 4.41
CA THR A 46 8.35 3.34 3.68
C THR A 46 8.51 3.57 2.19
N SER A 47 8.96 2.55 1.47
CA SER A 47 9.20 2.64 0.02
C SER A 47 8.18 1.81 -0.73
N CYS A 48 7.37 2.47 -1.56
CA CYS A 48 6.36 1.82 -2.38
C CYS A 48 6.57 2.13 -3.86
N GLU A 49 6.43 1.10 -4.69
CA GLU A 49 6.59 1.18 -6.15
C GLU A 49 5.35 0.60 -6.83
N TYR A 50 4.70 1.41 -7.67
CA TYR A 50 3.51 1.03 -8.42
C TYR A 50 3.75 0.94 -9.92
N THR A 51 3.02 0.03 -10.58
CA THR A 51 2.64 0.15 -11.98
C THR A 51 1.17 0.55 -12.06
N ILE A 52 0.89 1.64 -12.77
CA ILE A 52 -0.43 2.24 -12.86
C ILE A 52 -0.91 2.17 -14.31
N ALA A 53 -2.15 1.74 -14.51
CA ALA A 53 -2.85 1.81 -15.78
C ALA A 53 -4.04 2.76 -15.66
N TYR A 54 -4.01 3.84 -16.44
CA TYR A 54 -5.10 4.81 -16.52
C TYR A 54 -5.96 4.53 -17.74
N THR A 55 -7.27 4.50 -17.54
CA THR A 55 -8.29 4.38 -18.60
C THR A 55 -8.94 5.72 -18.94
N SER A 56 -8.74 6.74 -18.09
CA SER A 56 -9.06 8.14 -18.33
C SER A 56 -8.06 9.03 -17.59
N GLU A 57 -8.28 10.34 -17.53
CA GLU A 57 -7.40 11.25 -16.75
C GLU A 57 -7.35 10.89 -15.26
N THR A 58 -8.45 10.39 -14.68
CA THR A 58 -8.60 10.17 -13.22
C THR A 58 -9.01 8.76 -12.83
N VAL A 59 -9.36 7.90 -13.80
CA VAL A 59 -9.79 6.52 -13.54
C VAL A 59 -8.70 5.56 -13.99
N GLY A 60 -8.45 4.55 -13.16
CA GLY A 60 -7.43 3.56 -13.46
C GLY A 60 -7.30 2.49 -12.38
N SER A 61 -6.33 1.62 -12.57
CA SER A 61 -5.93 0.58 -11.61
C SER A 61 -4.43 0.64 -11.38
N PHE A 62 -4.01 0.27 -10.18
CA PHE A 62 -2.60 0.16 -9.84
C PHE A 62 -2.32 -1.16 -9.13
N VAL A 63 -1.10 -1.64 -9.31
CA VAL A 63 -0.53 -2.76 -8.57
C VAL A 63 0.90 -2.42 -8.17
N GLY A 64 1.34 -2.88 -7.02
CA GLY A 64 2.68 -2.57 -6.55
C GLY A 64 3.05 -3.29 -5.27
N TYR A 65 4.25 -3.01 -4.80
CA TYR A 65 4.76 -3.52 -3.54
C TYR A 65 5.23 -2.36 -2.67
N GLU A 66 5.05 -2.52 -1.37
CA GLU A 66 5.57 -1.61 -0.37
C GLU A 66 6.47 -2.37 0.61
N PHE A 67 7.68 -1.88 0.80
CA PHE A 67 8.60 -2.35 1.83
C PHE A 67 8.43 -1.51 3.10
N ILE A 68 8.18 -2.21 4.20
CA ILE A 68 7.96 -1.62 5.53
C ILE A 68 9.07 -2.13 6.45
N ASP A 69 9.76 -1.20 7.12
CA ASP A 69 10.72 -1.47 8.19
C ASP A 69 10.30 -0.68 9.43
N GLY A 70 9.93 -1.38 10.50
CA GLY A 70 9.30 -0.76 11.66
C GLY A 70 8.73 -1.79 12.63
N THR A 71 7.50 -1.54 13.09
CA THR A 71 6.79 -2.48 13.98
C THR A 71 5.38 -2.80 13.52
N LEU A 72 4.92 -4.01 13.82
CA LEU A 72 3.55 -4.48 13.67
C LEU A 72 3.06 -4.97 15.03
N ASP A 73 2.05 -4.30 15.61
CA ASP A 73 1.55 -4.60 16.96
C ASP A 73 2.69 -4.67 18.00
N GLY A 74 3.62 -3.71 17.91
CA GLY A 74 4.81 -3.60 18.77
C GLY A 74 5.95 -4.60 18.47
N ARG A 75 5.79 -5.52 17.52
CA ARG A 75 6.82 -6.48 17.11
C ARG A 75 7.72 -5.90 16.03
N THR A 76 9.02 -5.93 16.25
CA THR A 76 10.01 -5.29 15.36
C THR A 76 10.42 -6.20 14.21
N GLY A 77 10.42 -5.64 13.01
CA GLY A 77 10.90 -6.31 11.82
C GLY A 77 10.58 -5.53 10.55
N SER A 78 10.90 -6.15 9.43
CA SER A 78 10.50 -5.66 8.11
C SER A 78 9.67 -6.69 7.37
N PHE A 79 8.87 -6.25 6.41
CA PHE A 79 8.05 -7.11 5.55
C PHE A 79 7.61 -6.34 4.29
N VAL A 80 7.07 -7.07 3.31
CA VAL A 80 6.54 -6.49 2.07
C VAL A 80 5.03 -6.68 1.99
N ILE A 81 4.31 -5.64 1.58
CA ILE A 81 2.88 -5.71 1.25
C ILE A 81 2.71 -5.59 -0.27
N GLU A 82 2.01 -6.55 -0.90
CA GLU A 82 1.42 -6.37 -2.23
C GLU A 82 0.16 -5.52 -2.12
N GLN A 83 0.03 -4.56 -3.03
CA GLN A 83 -1.11 -3.67 -3.13
C GLN A 83 -1.76 -3.78 -4.49
N ARG A 84 -3.09 -3.91 -4.52
CA ARG A 84 -3.90 -3.96 -5.74
C ARG A 84 -5.12 -3.07 -5.56
N GLY A 85 -5.17 -1.97 -6.30
CA GLY A 85 -6.23 -0.97 -6.12
C GLY A 85 -6.69 -0.29 -7.40
N ALA A 86 -7.68 0.59 -7.24
CA ALA A 86 -8.27 1.35 -8.33
C ALA A 86 -8.56 2.80 -7.94
N PHE A 87 -8.36 3.70 -8.90
CA PHE A 87 -8.83 5.08 -8.86
C PHE A 87 -10.23 5.14 -9.47
N ARG A 88 -11.20 5.63 -8.71
CA ARG A 88 -12.60 5.75 -9.13
C ARG A 88 -12.91 7.13 -9.69
N ALA A 89 -13.96 7.20 -10.51
CA ALA A 89 -14.39 8.45 -11.14
C ALA A 89 -14.84 9.53 -10.14
N ASP A 90 -15.25 9.13 -8.94
CA ASP A 90 -15.60 10.03 -7.84
C ASP A 90 -14.39 10.53 -7.04
N GLY A 91 -13.16 10.16 -7.43
CA GLY A 91 -11.92 10.51 -6.73
C GLY A 91 -11.59 9.59 -5.55
N GLY A 92 -12.39 8.53 -5.33
CA GLY A 92 -12.12 7.51 -4.34
C GLY A 92 -11.05 6.51 -4.77
N ILE A 93 -10.37 5.94 -3.78
CA ILE A 93 -9.41 4.87 -3.94
C ILE A 93 -9.83 3.71 -3.06
N ASP A 94 -9.90 2.52 -3.66
CA ASP A 94 -10.08 1.24 -2.95
C ASP A 94 -8.86 0.37 -3.24
N CYS A 95 -8.23 -0.21 -2.22
CA CYS A 95 -7.04 -1.04 -2.37
C CYS A 95 -7.05 -2.25 -1.45
N ALA A 96 -6.78 -3.43 -2.01
CA ALA A 96 -6.52 -4.64 -1.26
C ALA A 96 -5.02 -4.77 -0.94
N LEU A 97 -4.73 -5.23 0.28
CA LEU A 97 -3.39 -5.44 0.80
C LEU A 97 -3.17 -6.94 1.04
N THR A 98 -1.99 -7.45 0.71
CA THR A 98 -1.58 -8.82 1.05
C THR A 98 -0.13 -8.80 1.52
N VAL A 99 0.15 -9.31 2.71
CA VAL A 99 1.55 -9.52 3.14
C VAL A 99 2.16 -10.57 2.22
N LEU A 100 3.29 -10.23 1.58
CA LEU A 100 4.02 -11.15 0.74
C LEU A 100 4.60 -12.28 1.61
N PRO A 101 4.23 -13.55 1.39
CA PRO A 101 4.75 -14.67 2.18
C PRO A 101 6.28 -14.69 2.18
N ASP A 102 6.86 -15.10 3.31
CA ASP A 102 8.30 -15.24 3.53
C ASP A 102 9.13 -13.94 3.38
N SER A 103 8.48 -12.78 3.22
CA SER A 103 9.17 -11.48 3.15
C SER A 103 9.61 -10.94 4.51
N ALA A 104 9.03 -11.47 5.59
CA ALA A 104 9.12 -10.86 6.90
C ALA A 104 10.39 -11.25 7.68
N THR A 105 10.92 -10.32 8.48
CA THR A 105 12.16 -10.47 9.24
C THR A 105 11.94 -10.23 10.74
N GLY A 106 13.00 -10.42 11.55
CA GLY A 106 12.95 -10.14 12.98
C GLY A 106 11.88 -10.94 13.73
N GLU A 107 11.09 -10.24 14.55
CA GLU A 107 9.97 -10.80 15.31
C GLU A 107 8.72 -11.06 14.45
N LEU A 108 8.78 -10.74 13.16
CA LEU A 108 7.71 -10.90 12.18
C LEU A 108 7.91 -12.10 11.24
N LYS A 109 8.95 -12.93 11.45
CA LYS A 109 9.12 -14.14 10.64
C LYS A 109 7.86 -15.03 10.70
N GLY A 110 7.45 -15.54 9.54
CA GLY A 110 6.20 -16.31 9.42
C GLY A 110 4.93 -15.45 9.34
N LEU A 111 5.07 -14.13 9.16
CA LEU A 111 3.93 -13.22 9.00
C LEU A 111 3.18 -13.53 7.70
N THR A 112 1.87 -13.70 7.84
CA THR A 112 0.91 -13.71 6.73
C THR A 112 -0.23 -12.76 7.08
N GLY A 113 -0.91 -12.20 6.07
CA GLY A 113 -2.03 -11.32 6.33
C GLY A 113 -2.62 -10.71 5.08
N THR A 114 -3.86 -10.25 5.21
CA THR A 114 -4.61 -9.55 4.17
C THR A 114 -5.31 -8.36 4.79
N GLY A 115 -5.51 -7.31 4.01
CA GLY A 115 -6.11 -6.08 4.49
C GLY A 115 -6.65 -5.22 3.37
N SER A 116 -6.99 -4.00 3.72
CA SER A 116 -7.42 -3.01 2.73
C SER A 116 -7.24 -1.59 3.26
N PHE A 117 -7.21 -0.64 2.35
CA PHE A 117 -7.44 0.76 2.69
C PHE A 117 -8.39 1.40 1.69
N THR A 118 -9.01 2.49 2.14
CA THR A 118 -9.74 3.41 1.29
C THR A 118 -9.18 4.80 1.45
N ALA A 119 -9.05 5.55 0.37
CA ALA A 119 -8.60 6.94 0.41
C ALA A 119 -9.53 7.85 -0.40
N GLN A 120 -9.47 9.13 -0.09
CA GLN A 120 -10.16 10.19 -0.82
C GLN A 120 -9.14 11.29 -1.12
N GLY A 121 -9.18 11.81 -2.36
CA GLY A 121 -8.31 12.91 -2.76
C GLY A 121 -8.39 14.09 -1.78
N GLY A 122 -7.23 14.60 -1.36
CA GLY A 122 -7.12 15.75 -0.46
C GLY A 122 -7.23 15.45 1.03
N GLN A 123 -7.40 14.19 1.44
CA GLN A 123 -7.26 13.81 2.85
C GLN A 123 -5.77 13.65 3.22
N PRO A 124 -5.34 14.15 4.39
CA PRO A 124 -3.93 14.09 4.80
C PRO A 124 -3.49 12.68 5.17
N THR A 125 -4.42 11.81 5.57
CA THR A 125 -4.18 10.43 5.99
C THR A 125 -5.25 9.51 5.43
N SER A 126 -4.87 8.24 5.21
CA SER A 126 -5.77 7.18 4.74
C SER A 126 -5.84 6.06 5.78
N PRO A 127 -7.05 5.66 6.23
CA PRO A 127 -7.20 4.54 7.16
C PRO A 127 -6.99 3.19 6.45
N TYR A 128 -6.39 2.25 7.17
CA TYR A 128 -6.28 0.85 6.73
C TYR A 128 -6.71 -0.12 7.83
N SER A 129 -7.00 -1.35 7.41
CA SER A 129 -7.12 -2.52 8.28
C SER A 129 -6.23 -3.66 7.75
N LEU A 130 -5.67 -4.44 8.66
CA LEU A 130 -4.90 -5.64 8.33
C LEU A 130 -5.26 -6.76 9.32
N ASP A 131 -5.72 -7.88 8.78
CA ASP A 131 -5.87 -9.14 9.50
C ASP A 131 -4.62 -9.98 9.25
N TYR A 132 -3.91 -10.35 10.31
CA TYR A 132 -2.64 -11.08 10.19
C TYR A 132 -2.56 -12.30 11.11
N ALA A 133 -1.67 -13.22 10.77
CA ALA A 133 -1.25 -14.34 11.60
C ALA A 133 0.27 -14.44 11.59
N LEU A 134 0.83 -14.89 12.71
CA LEU A 134 2.25 -15.14 12.87
C LEU A 134 2.43 -16.60 13.27
N GLU A 135 3.20 -17.35 12.47
CA GLU A 135 3.63 -18.69 12.88
C GLU A 135 4.64 -18.55 14.03
N GLY A 136 4.40 -19.29 15.12
CA GLY A 136 5.25 -19.28 16.31
C GLY A 136 6.39 -20.29 16.26
#